data_AF-A0A4S2H5G3-F1
#
_entry.id   AF-A0A4S2H5G3-F1
#
_cell.length_a   1.000
_cell.length_b   1.000
_cell.length_c   1.000
_cell.angle_alpha   90.00
_cell.angle_beta   90.00
_cell.angle_gamma   90.00
#
_symmetry.space_group_name_H-M   'P 1'
#
loop_
_entity.id
_entity.type
_entity.pdbx_description
1 polymer ?
#
loop_
_entity_poly.entity_id
_entity_poly.type
_entity_poly.pdbx_seq_one_letter_code
_entity_poly.pdbx_strand_id
1 'polypeptide(L)'
;MARITIHDRLVAALQHRGEAIIADARSTRYTVLTRTRRETGERVGFYFVGRAGALRAGRTVGESRPVGADFRAKLLGTPTR
;
A
#
# COMPACT_ATOMS: atom_id res chain seq x y z
N MET A 1 -19.26 8.37 13.81
CA MET A 1 -18.57 7.73 12.67
C MET A 1 -17.09 8.05 12.75
N ALA A 2 -16.21 7.04 12.77
CA ALA A 2 -14.77 7.28 12.77
C ALA A 2 -14.36 7.98 11.46
N ARG A 3 -13.51 9.02 11.55
CA ARG A 3 -13.01 9.73 10.37
C ARG A 3 -12.10 8.78 9.58
N ILE A 4 -12.48 8.47 8.34
CA ILE A 4 -11.67 7.64 7.44
C ILE A 4 -10.30 8.30 7.26
N THR A 5 -9.24 7.59 7.66
CA THR A 5 -7.87 8.11 7.62
C THR A 5 -7.24 7.94 6.24
N ILE A 6 -6.12 8.63 5.97
CA ILE A 6 -5.35 8.42 4.73
C ILE A 6 -4.86 6.97 4.64
N HIS A 7 -4.51 6.37 5.78
CA HIS A 7 -4.15 4.95 5.87
C HIS A 7 -5.26 4.07 5.31
N ASP A 8 -6.49 4.22 5.82
CA ASP A 8 -7.64 3.41 5.41
C ASP A 8 -7.91 3.56 3.92
N ARG A 9 -7.81 4.78 3.39
CA ARG A 9 -7.98 5.05 1.95
C ARG A 9 -6.93 4.35 1.10
N LEU A 10 -5.66 4.34 1.52
CA LEU A 10 -4.59 3.66 0.79
C LEU A 10 -4.76 2.14 0.83
N VAL A 11 -5.11 1.58 1.98
CA VAL A 11 -5.39 0.15 2.13
C VAL A 11 -6.56 -0.25 1.24
N ALA A 12 -7.68 0.47 1.30
CA ALA A 12 -8.85 0.21 0.47
C ALA A 12 -8.53 0.32 -1.03
N ALA A 13 -7.76 1.34 -1.45
CA ALA A 13 -7.36 1.50 -2.84
C ALA A 13 -6.48 0.35 -3.35
N LEU A 14 -5.58 -0.17 -2.50
CA LEU A 14 -4.76 -1.33 -2.85
C LEU A 14 -5.59 -2.62 -2.91
N GLN A 15 -6.54 -2.80 -1.99
CA GLN A 15 -7.48 -3.93 -2.03
C GLN A 15 -8.36 -3.90 -3.28
N HIS A 16 -8.87 -2.74 -3.69
CA HIS A 16 -9.63 -2.58 -4.92
C HIS A 16 -8.78 -2.91 -6.17
N ARG A 17 -7.45 -2.79 -6.10
CA ARG A 17 -6.54 -3.22 -7.17
C ARG A 17 -6.27 -4.73 -7.18
N GLY A 18 -6.78 -5.48 -6.19
CA GLY A 18 -6.58 -6.91 -6.06
C GLY A 18 -5.48 -7.31 -5.06
N GLU A 19 -4.92 -6.37 -4.30
CA GLU A 19 -3.90 -6.69 -3.29
C GLU A 19 -4.53 -7.17 -1.98
N ALA A 20 -3.97 -8.21 -1.39
CA ALA A 20 -4.47 -8.79 -0.15
C ALA A 20 -3.67 -8.31 1.07
N ILE A 21 -4.34 -8.04 2.18
CA ILE A 21 -3.69 -7.75 3.46
C ILE A 21 -3.03 -9.04 3.98
N ILE A 22 -1.79 -8.93 4.44
CA ILE A 22 -1.07 -10.01 5.12
C ILE A 22 -1.35 -9.88 6.62
N ALA A 23 -2.28 -10.69 7.14
CA ALA A 23 -2.71 -10.63 8.54
C ALA A 23 -1.56 -10.98 9.52
N ASP A 24 -0.71 -11.93 9.15
CA ASP A 24 0.43 -12.39 9.97
C ASP A 24 1.69 -11.53 9.83
N ALA A 25 1.58 -10.33 9.25
CA ALA A 25 2.71 -9.43 9.17
C ALA A 25 3.11 -8.96 10.58
N ARG A 26 4.30 -9.37 11.04
CA ARG A 26 4.86 -9.02 12.36
C ARG A 26 5.24 -7.53 12.52
N SER A 27 4.68 -6.63 11.70
CA SER A 27 4.97 -5.20 11.75
C SER A 27 3.91 -4.45 12.53
N THR A 28 4.29 -3.83 13.64
CA THR A 28 3.41 -2.92 14.39
C THR A 28 3.27 -1.55 13.72
N ARG A 29 4.17 -1.22 12.78
CA ARG A 29 4.28 0.10 12.16
C ARG A 29 3.52 0.22 10.84
N TYR A 30 3.35 -0.89 10.12
CA TYR A 30 2.80 -0.90 8.77
C TYR A 30 1.72 -1.98 8.63
N THR A 31 0.63 -1.62 7.96
CA THR A 31 -0.24 -2.62 7.33
C THR A 31 0.45 -3.10 6.07
N VAL A 32 0.64 -4.41 5.95
CA VAL A 32 1.36 -5.01 4.83
C VAL A 32 0.34 -5.62 3.87
N LEU A 33 0.46 -5.30 2.59
CA LEU A 33 -0.33 -5.91 1.53
C LEU A 33 0.58 -6.59 0.52
N THR A 34 0.05 -7.59 -0.19
CA THR A 34 0.74 -8.14 -1.37
C THR A 34 1.02 -7.02 -2.38
N ARG A 35 2.04 -7.23 -3.19
CA ARG A 35 2.24 -6.50 -4.44
C ARG A 35 2.30 -7.52 -5.57
N THR A 36 1.30 -7.50 -6.42
CA THR A 36 1.21 -8.38 -7.59
C THR A 36 1.54 -7.62 -8.86
N ARG A 37 2.22 -8.28 -9.81
CA ARG A 37 2.42 -7.73 -11.14
C ARG A 37 1.10 -7.91 -11.89
N ARG A 38 0.45 -6.81 -12.25
CA ARG A 38 -0.89 -6.81 -12.84
C ARG A 38 -1.02 -7.68 -14.10
N GLU A 39 0.05 -7.77 -14.89
CA GLU A 39 0.09 -8.54 -16.14
C GLU A 39 0.10 -10.05 -15.92
N THR A 40 0.75 -10.52 -14.85
CA THR A 40 1.02 -11.95 -14.62
C THR A 40 0.33 -12.51 -13.38
N GLY A 41 -0.23 -11.65 -12.52
CA GLY A 41 -0.72 -12.02 -11.20
C GLY A 41 0.38 -12.42 -10.20
N GLU A 42 1.65 -12.39 -10.63
CA GLU A 42 2.77 -12.87 -9.83
C GLU A 42 3.04 -11.93 -8.66
N ARG A 43 3.20 -12.48 -7.46
CA ARG A 43 3.60 -11.70 -6.29
C ARG A 43 5.06 -11.29 -6.41
N VAL A 44 5.29 -10.00 -6.66
CA VAL A 44 6.62 -9.40 -6.83
C VAL A 44 7.15 -8.73 -5.56
N GLY A 45 6.36 -8.70 -4.48
CA GLY A 45 6.76 -8.18 -3.18
C GLY A 45 5.56 -7.75 -2.34
N PHE A 46 5.75 -6.67 -1.59
CA PHE A 46 4.76 -6.12 -0.67
C PHE A 46 4.65 -4.61 -0.78
N TYR A 47 3.47 -4.11 -0.44
CA TYR A 47 3.23 -2.73 -0.06
C TYR A 47 3.22 -2.60 1.46
N PHE A 48 3.84 -1.54 1.98
CA PHE A 48 3.86 -1.20 3.40
C PHE A 48 3.17 0.14 3.59
N VAL A 49 2.01 0.13 4.25
CA VAL A 49 1.17 1.31 4.47
C VAL A 49 1.27 1.75 5.93
N GLY A 50 1.86 2.92 6.17
CA GLY A 50 1.96 3.50 7.52
C GLY A 50 0.71 4.29 7.89
N ARG A 51 0.49 4.49 9.20
CA ARG A 51 -0.67 5.25 9.72
C ARG A 51 -0.76 6.70 9.20
N ALA A 52 0.38 7.36 9.00
CA ALA A 52 0.44 8.74 8.49
C ALA A 52 0.31 8.84 6.95
N GLY A 53 -0.04 7.75 6.26
CA GLY A 53 -0.14 7.72 4.80
C GLY A 53 1.20 7.54 4.07
N ALA A 54 2.24 7.11 4.79
CA ALA A 54 3.47 6.63 4.18
C ALA A 54 3.17 5.36 3.38
N LEU A 55 3.56 5.34 2.11
CA LEU A 55 3.41 4.17 1.25
C LEU A 55 4.78 3.77 0.70
N ARG A 56 5.16 2.52 0.94
CA ARG A 56 6.45 1.96 0.50
C ARG A 56 6.22 0.64 -0.23
N ALA A 57 7.17 0.26 -1.08
CA ALA A 57 7.14 -0.98 -1.83
C ALA A 57 8.51 -1.69 -1.79
N GLY A 58 8.52 -3.00 -1.55
CA GLY A 58 9.76 -3.79 -1.45
C GLY A 58 9.49 -5.28 -1.22
N ARG A 59 10.55 -6.10 -1.17
CA ARG A 59 10.44 -7.52 -0.76
C ARG A 59 10.39 -7.68 0.75
N THR A 60 11.01 -6.75 1.48
CA THR A 60 11.03 -6.67 2.94
C THR A 60 10.84 -5.21 3.38
N VAL A 61 10.58 -4.98 4.68
CA VAL A 61 10.46 -3.62 5.24
C VAL A 61 11.77 -2.85 5.05
N GLY A 62 12.92 -3.47 5.35
CA GLY A 62 14.24 -2.83 5.26
C GLY A 62 14.66 -2.45 3.85
N GLU A 63 14.30 -3.28 2.87
CA GLU A 63 14.59 -3.01 1.44
C GLU A 63 13.52 -2.13 0.77
N SER A 64 12.41 -1.85 1.47
CA SER A 64 11.31 -1.09 0.88
C SER A 64 11.73 0.35 0.59
N ARG A 65 11.27 0.88 -0.54
CA ARG A 65 11.45 2.28 -0.92
C ARG A 65 10.10 3.02 -0.92
N PRO A 66 10.08 4.33 -0.62
CA PRO A 66 8.89 5.14 -0.80
C PRO A 66 8.37 4.99 -2.24
N VAL A 67 7.06 4.83 -2.41
CA VAL A 67 6.48 4.90 -3.75
C VAL A 67 6.44 6.37 -4.21
N GLY A 68 6.49 6.58 -5.52
CA GLY A 68 6.37 7.93 -6.10
C GLY A 68 5.08 8.63 -5.67
N ALA A 69 5.15 9.94 -5.50
CA ALA A 69 4.02 10.77 -5.09
C ALA A 69 2.83 10.63 -6.05
N ASP A 70 3.10 10.53 -7.36
CA ASP A 70 2.07 10.36 -8.38
C ASP A 70 1.29 9.06 -8.23
N PHE A 71 1.98 7.97 -7.90
CA PHE A 71 1.33 6.68 -7.68
C PHE A 71 0.41 6.74 -6.46
N ARG A 72 0.88 7.35 -5.37
CA ARG A 72 0.08 7.58 -4.17
C ARG A 72 -1.13 8.48 -4.46
N ALA A 73 -0.95 9.55 -5.22
CA ALA A 73 -2.04 10.46 -5.61
C ALA A 73 -3.10 9.74 -6.46
N LYS A 74 -2.66 8.91 -7.43
CA LYS A 74 -3.54 8.05 -8.23
C LYS A 74 -4.35 7.07 -7.38
N LEU A 75 -3.73 6.44 -6.37
CA LEU A 75 -4.44 5.56 -5.43
C LEU A 75 -5.49 6.32 -4.61
N LEU A 76 -5.19 7.56 -4.23
CA LEU A 76 -6.10 8.41 -3.47
C LEU A 76 -7.15 9.11 -4.34
N GLY A 77 -7.18 8.85 -5.66
CA GLY A 77 -8.08 9.53 -6.59
C GLY A 77 -7.85 11.05 -6.66
N THR A 78 -6.66 11.52 -6.26
CA THR A 78 -6.32 12.94 -6.28
C THR A 78 -5.60 13.24 -7.60
N PRO A 79 -6.13 14.12 -8.46
CA PRO A 79 -5.39 14.55 -9.64
C PRO A 79 -4.11 15.26 -9.20
N THR A 80 -2.96 14.76 -9.65
CA THR A 80 -1.68 15.47 -9.57
C THR A 80 -1.84 16.73 -10.42
N ARG A 81 -1.90 17.89 -9.77
CA ARG A 81 -2.06 19.20 -10.41
C ARG A 81 -0.69 19.82 -10.68
#